data_AF-A0A8T0I5B4-F1
#
_entry.id   AF-A0A8T0I5B4-F1
#
_cell.length_a   1.000
_cell.length_b   1.000
_cell.length_c   1.000
_cell.angle_alpha   90.00
_cell.angle_beta   90.00
_cell.angle_gamma   90.00
#
_symmetry.space_group_name_H-M   'P 1'
#
loop_
_entity.id
_entity.type
_entity.pdbx_description
1 polymer ?
#
loop_
_entity_poly.entity_id
_entity_poly.type
_entity_poly.pdbx_seq_one_letter_code
_entity_poly.pdbx_strand_id
1 'polypeptide(L)'
;MAQPDDQSPNQLYLPFAQHHYGTGSDSETSASKTTTNFCPDESVSNQAAASTSSVQNLPPVQHKYMTQYSWAKALLLDCARAIADEDSSRIQSVMWILNESASPYGDSDQRIASYFVQALFCKITGTGARCQHSLSAAAEKTYCFESMRNMILQFQEASPWTTFGHVAGNGALMEAMEGEARIHIIDISSTFCTQWPTFLEALATQTKETPFLRLTTIVISPEEAAMTVMKQVMIRLDRFARLMGVPFESSVIQQPALEDLDLAILNLREDEALAINCIQTLHHISEVVAADDNQQHSCSPRDKVLSTFRSAKPKIAPRDRRREFTGIPV
;
A
#
# COMPACT_ATOMS: atom_id res chain seq x y z
N MET A 1 48.77 1.71 -30.84
CA MET A 1 47.71 2.69 -31.14
C MET A 1 46.46 1.89 -31.44
N ALA A 2 45.39 1.85 -30.65
CA ALA A 2 45.01 2.54 -29.42
C ALA A 2 44.08 1.60 -28.60
N GLN A 3 43.95 1.89 -27.31
CA GLN A 3 43.23 1.12 -26.27
C GLN A 3 41.69 1.23 -26.36
N PRO A 4 40.94 0.36 -25.65
CA PRO A 4 39.51 0.54 -25.40
C PRO A 4 39.25 1.46 -24.21
N ASP A 5 38.24 2.34 -24.33
CA ASP A 5 37.77 3.22 -23.26
C ASP A 5 36.92 2.46 -22.23
N ASP A 6 37.35 2.58 -20.98
CA ASP A 6 36.63 2.26 -19.75
C ASP A 6 36.19 3.59 -19.13
N GLN A 7 34.92 3.74 -18.73
CA GLN A 7 34.52 4.37 -17.46
C GLN A 7 32.99 4.56 -17.27
N SER A 8 32.47 3.79 -16.32
CA SER A 8 31.53 4.14 -15.23
C SER A 8 30.02 4.44 -15.52
N PRO A 9 29.10 3.87 -14.72
CA PRO A 9 27.66 4.15 -14.79
C PRO A 9 27.27 5.41 -13.99
N ASN A 10 26.36 6.19 -14.57
CA ASN A 10 25.71 7.37 -14.01
C ASN A 10 25.24 7.16 -12.55
N GLN A 11 25.87 7.88 -11.62
CA GLN A 11 25.35 8.10 -10.27
C GLN A 11 24.11 9.00 -10.34
N LEU A 12 22.94 8.46 -9.99
CA LEU A 12 21.74 9.24 -9.77
C LEU A 12 21.88 10.02 -8.46
N TYR A 13 21.97 11.35 -8.57
CA TYR A 13 22.02 12.28 -7.45
C TYR A 13 20.64 12.35 -6.78
N LEU A 14 20.47 11.67 -5.65
CA LEU A 14 19.42 11.97 -4.69
C LEU A 14 19.96 13.08 -3.77
N PRO A 15 19.41 14.30 -3.77
CA PRO A 15 19.91 15.33 -2.89
C PRO A 15 19.32 15.06 -1.51
N PHE A 16 19.97 14.26 -0.66
CA PHE A 16 19.99 14.35 0.81
C PHE A 16 20.96 13.27 1.33
N ALA A 17 22.22 13.66 1.55
CA ALA A 17 23.23 12.82 2.19
C ALA A 17 22.97 12.76 3.71
N GLN A 18 22.99 11.53 4.25
CA GLN A 18 22.83 11.24 5.67
C GLN A 18 24.14 11.48 6.43
N HIS A 19 24.07 12.09 7.61
CA HIS A 19 25.15 12.07 8.59
C HIS A 19 25.06 10.76 9.41
N HIS A 20 26.01 9.85 9.19
CA HIS A 20 26.21 8.67 10.04
C HIS A 20 26.88 9.08 11.37
N TYR A 21 26.19 8.85 12.49
CA TYR A 21 26.83 8.71 13.80
C TYR A 21 26.99 7.22 14.10
N GLY A 22 28.25 6.77 14.20
CA GLY A 22 28.59 5.42 14.63
C GLY A 22 28.67 5.32 16.15
N THR A 23 28.06 4.28 16.70
CA THR A 23 28.29 3.79 18.06
C THR A 23 28.39 2.28 18.01
N GLY A 24 29.52 1.73 18.46
CA GLY A 24 29.76 0.29 18.56
C GLY A 24 29.74 -0.21 20.01
N SER A 25 29.38 -1.49 20.19
CA SER A 25 29.87 -2.52 21.14
C SER A 25 28.85 -3.67 21.11
N ASP A 26 29.20 -4.84 20.57
CA ASP A 26 29.70 -6.08 21.24
C ASP A 26 28.52 -7.04 21.52
N SER A 27 28.54 -8.36 21.34
CA SER A 27 29.53 -9.42 21.02
C SER A 27 28.73 -10.71 20.71
N GLU A 28 29.17 -11.62 19.83
CA GLU A 28 29.64 -13.02 20.08
C GLU A 28 29.40 -13.80 18.75
N THR A 29 30.16 -14.80 18.24
CA THR A 29 31.08 -15.79 18.80
C THR A 29 31.97 -16.43 17.69
N SER A 30 33.16 -16.89 18.11
CA SER A 30 33.91 -18.11 17.69
C SER A 30 34.74 -18.22 16.38
N ALA A 31 36.07 -18.15 16.63
CA ALA A 31 37.11 -19.18 16.38
C ALA A 31 37.83 -19.30 15.01
N SER A 32 39.10 -18.85 14.95
CA SER A 32 40.29 -19.75 14.99
C SER A 32 41.63 -19.06 14.67
N LYS A 33 42.59 -19.29 15.59
CA LYS A 33 44.02 -19.64 15.41
C LYS A 33 45.09 -18.61 14.97
N THR A 34 46.11 -18.53 15.85
CA THR A 34 47.58 -18.46 15.62
C THR A 34 48.28 -17.13 15.90
N THR A 35 48.98 -17.09 17.06
CA THR A 35 50.38 -16.66 17.35
C THR A 35 50.98 -15.51 16.50
N THR A 36 51.60 -14.45 17.04
CA THR A 36 52.71 -14.39 18.02
C THR A 36 52.85 -12.99 18.65
N ASN A 37 53.44 -13.00 19.85
CA ASN A 37 53.99 -11.92 20.69
C ASN A 37 54.45 -10.63 20.00
N PHE A 38 54.26 -9.48 20.67
CA PHE A 38 55.32 -8.72 21.37
C PHE A 38 54.76 -7.39 21.92
N CYS A 39 55.01 -7.12 23.20
CA CYS A 39 54.99 -5.78 23.80
C CYS A 39 56.45 -5.41 24.08
N PRO A 40 56.85 -4.13 24.04
CA PRO A 40 56.98 -3.43 25.33
C PRO A 40 56.72 -1.90 25.31
N ASP A 41 56.13 -1.46 26.43
CA ASP A 41 56.49 -0.34 27.32
C ASP A 41 56.55 1.16 26.93
N GLU A 42 56.17 1.91 27.98
CA GLU A 42 56.61 3.23 28.45
C GLU A 42 55.95 4.54 27.95
N SER A 43 55.05 5.03 28.83
CA SER A 43 54.98 6.37 29.44
C SER A 43 55.60 7.58 28.72
N VAL A 44 54.82 8.67 28.58
CA VAL A 44 55.15 10.04 29.07
C VAL A 44 53.86 10.87 29.18
N SER A 45 53.63 11.44 30.36
CA SER A 45 52.63 12.49 30.66
C SER A 45 52.94 13.82 29.96
N ASN A 46 51.93 14.59 29.56
CA ASN A 46 51.91 16.03 29.86
C ASN A 46 50.54 16.69 29.64
N GLN A 47 50.21 17.56 30.59
CA GLN A 47 49.00 18.35 30.72
C GLN A 47 49.02 19.58 29.78
N ALA A 48 47.84 19.99 29.32
CA ALA A 48 47.53 21.40 29.10
C ALA A 48 46.01 21.61 29.24
N ALA A 49 45.62 22.38 30.26
CA ALA A 49 44.26 22.81 30.52
C ALA A 49 43.94 24.10 29.76
N ALA A 50 42.72 24.24 29.24
CA ALA A 50 42.06 25.54 29.06
C ALA A 50 40.53 25.42 28.83
N SER A 51 39.78 25.98 29.77
CA SER A 51 38.47 26.66 29.62
C SER A 51 37.23 25.81 29.29
N THR A 52 36.58 25.32 30.34
CA THR A 52 35.16 24.95 30.37
C THR A 52 34.28 26.20 30.52
N SER A 53 33.54 26.57 29.47
CA SER A 53 32.38 27.47 29.58
C SER A 53 31.10 26.64 29.61
N SER A 54 30.48 26.64 30.78
CA SER A 54 29.12 26.22 31.13
C SER A 54 28.07 26.23 30.00
N VAL A 55 27.63 25.04 29.57
CA VAL A 55 26.29 24.84 29.00
C VAL A 55 25.40 24.34 30.14
N GLN A 56 24.78 25.29 30.84
CA GLN A 56 23.78 24.99 31.86
C GLN A 56 22.47 24.55 31.19
N ASN A 57 22.08 23.31 31.47
CA ASN A 57 20.73 22.83 31.77
C ASN A 57 19.55 23.49 31.02
N LEU A 58 19.16 22.90 29.89
CA LEU A 58 17.76 22.96 29.43
C LEU A 58 16.95 21.90 30.21
N PRO A 59 15.76 22.24 30.74
CA PRO A 59 14.95 21.26 31.46
C PRO A 59 14.51 20.14 30.50
N PRO A 60 14.44 18.88 30.97
CA PRO A 60 13.92 17.80 30.16
C PRO A 60 12.46 18.11 29.82
N VAL A 61 12.16 18.26 28.53
CA VAL A 61 10.80 18.44 28.04
C VAL A 61 9.99 17.23 28.50
N GLN A 62 9.06 17.46 29.43
CA GLN A 62 8.22 16.42 29.99
C GLN A 62 7.33 15.84 28.89
N HIS A 63 7.71 14.64 28.45
CA HIS A 63 7.08 13.78 27.44
C HIS A 63 5.62 13.37 27.73
N LYS A 64 4.93 14.02 28.69
CA LYS A 64 3.64 13.58 29.22
C LYS A 64 2.45 14.47 28.84
N TYR A 65 2.67 15.57 28.10
CA TYR A 65 1.60 16.50 27.69
C TYR A 65 1.57 16.84 26.19
N MET A 66 2.45 16.28 25.35
CA MET A 66 2.43 16.47 23.88
C MET A 66 1.46 15.53 23.14
N THR A 67 0.58 14.81 23.83
CA THR A 67 -0.41 13.93 23.21
C THR A 67 -1.63 14.67 22.64
N GLN A 68 -1.69 16.00 22.72
CA GLN A 68 -2.88 16.77 22.31
C GLN A 68 -2.72 17.58 21.01
N TYR A 69 -1.50 17.79 20.50
CA TYR A 69 -1.25 18.50 19.25
C TYR A 69 -0.07 17.88 18.48
N SER A 70 -0.36 17.14 17.42
CA SER A 70 0.66 16.65 16.47
C SER A 70 1.38 17.84 15.84
N TRP A 71 2.70 17.97 16.10
CA TRP A 71 3.49 19.07 15.55
C TRP A 71 3.59 18.96 14.03
N ALA A 72 3.64 17.73 13.52
CA ALA A 72 3.65 17.45 12.09
C ALA A 72 2.38 17.99 11.44
N LYS A 73 1.20 17.71 12.02
CA LYS A 73 -0.07 18.24 11.51
C LYS A 73 -0.06 19.77 11.44
N ALA A 74 0.40 20.44 12.49
CA ALA A 74 0.42 21.91 12.54
C ALA A 74 1.31 22.50 11.45
N LEU A 75 2.56 22.03 11.33
CA LEU A 75 3.51 22.52 10.33
C LEU A 75 3.11 22.15 8.89
N LEU A 76 2.55 20.97 8.66
CA LEU A 76 2.06 20.56 7.35
C LEU A 76 0.88 21.42 6.87
N LEU A 77 -0.05 21.75 7.76
CA LEU A 77 -1.16 22.65 7.45
C LEU A 77 -0.69 24.08 7.17
N ASP A 78 0.27 24.55 7.94
CA ASP A 78 0.90 25.87 7.77
C ASP A 78 1.65 25.96 6.43
N CYS A 79 2.43 24.92 6.07
CA CYS A 79 3.06 24.85 4.76
C CYS A 79 2.02 24.79 3.62
N ALA A 80 0.95 24.02 3.79
CA ALA A 80 -0.10 23.93 2.79
C ALA A 80 -0.80 25.28 2.54
N ARG A 81 -1.04 26.06 3.61
CA ARG A 81 -1.56 27.44 3.50
C ARG A 81 -0.56 28.35 2.79
N ALA A 82 0.71 28.32 3.18
CA ALA A 82 1.76 29.11 2.53
C ALA A 82 1.88 28.81 1.03
N ILE A 83 1.71 27.54 0.62
CA ILE A 83 1.65 27.15 -0.79
C ILE A 83 0.41 27.72 -1.48
N ALA A 84 -0.75 27.69 -0.82
CA ALA A 84 -2.00 28.24 -1.38
C ALA A 84 -1.97 29.76 -1.52
N ASP A 85 -1.32 30.45 -0.58
CA ASP A 85 -1.15 31.90 -0.55
C ASP A 85 0.03 32.39 -1.41
N GLU A 86 0.76 31.47 -2.05
CA GLU A 86 1.98 31.74 -2.83
C GLU A 86 3.09 32.48 -2.05
N ASP A 87 3.09 32.35 -0.71
CA ASP A 87 4.09 32.97 0.18
C ASP A 87 5.40 32.19 0.16
N SER A 88 6.25 32.52 -0.82
CA SER A 88 7.54 31.86 -1.04
C SER A 88 8.46 31.91 0.19
N SER A 89 8.46 33.01 0.94
CA SER A 89 9.28 33.14 2.15
C SER A 89 8.80 32.19 3.24
N ARG A 90 7.48 32.09 3.43
CA ARG A 90 6.90 31.18 4.40
C ARG A 90 7.07 29.72 4.01
N ILE A 91 6.87 29.37 2.74
CA ILE A 91 7.11 28.02 2.21
C ILE A 91 8.54 27.57 2.54
N GLN A 92 9.54 28.39 2.22
CA GLN A 92 10.95 28.08 2.50
C GLN A 92 11.18 27.86 4.00
N SER A 93 10.66 28.75 4.85
CA SER A 93 10.83 28.64 6.31
C SER A 93 10.22 27.36 6.89
N VAL A 94 8.99 27.02 6.50
CA VAL A 94 8.28 25.86 7.05
C VAL A 94 8.84 24.56 6.48
N MET A 95 9.17 24.52 5.19
CA MET A 95 9.79 23.33 4.60
C MET A 95 11.15 23.03 5.19
N TRP A 96 11.93 24.05 5.55
CA TRP A 96 13.19 23.83 6.26
C TRP A 96 12.95 23.17 7.63
N ILE A 97 12.06 23.72 8.45
CA ILE A 97 11.73 23.15 9.78
C ILE A 97 11.22 21.70 9.64
N LEU A 98 10.32 21.46 8.69
CA LEU A 98 9.79 20.14 8.42
C LEU A 98 10.88 19.16 7.99
N ASN A 99 11.81 19.58 7.11
CA ASN A 99 12.90 18.72 6.64
C ASN A 99 13.86 18.34 7.77
N GLU A 100 14.19 19.28 8.66
CA GLU A 100 15.06 19.02 9.83
C GLU A 100 14.39 18.11 10.87
N SER A 101 13.06 18.14 10.96
CA SER A 101 12.30 17.38 11.97
C SER A 101 11.85 16.01 11.48
N ALA A 102 11.71 15.83 10.16
CA ALA A 102 11.16 14.65 9.54
C ALA A 102 12.13 13.46 9.54
N SER A 103 11.60 12.26 9.77
CA SER A 103 12.34 11.01 9.63
C SER A 103 11.40 9.86 9.27
N PRO A 104 11.66 9.08 8.20
CA PRO A 104 10.83 7.93 7.84
C PRO A 104 10.97 6.76 8.82
N TYR A 105 11.94 6.82 9.74
CA TYR A 105 12.22 5.77 10.74
C TYR A 105 11.94 6.23 12.18
N GLY A 106 11.51 7.48 12.36
CA GLY A 106 11.25 8.11 13.65
C GLY A 106 9.91 7.71 14.27
N ASP A 107 9.39 8.58 15.13
CA ASP A 107 8.03 8.46 15.68
C ASP A 107 6.93 8.73 14.62
N SER A 108 5.66 8.62 15.02
CA SER A 108 4.52 8.82 14.12
C SER A 108 4.50 10.19 13.44
N ASP A 109 4.82 11.27 14.16
CA ASP A 109 4.82 12.62 13.61
C ASP A 109 5.99 12.79 12.62
N GLN A 110 7.17 12.26 12.95
CA GLN A 110 8.33 12.30 12.07
C GLN A 110 8.08 11.57 10.75
N ARG A 111 7.42 10.41 10.79
CA ARG A 111 7.08 9.61 9.60
C ARG A 111 6.06 10.33 8.73
N ILE A 112 4.99 10.86 9.33
CA ILE A 112 3.98 11.66 8.62
C ILE A 112 4.64 12.86 7.97
N ALA A 113 5.45 13.63 8.71
CA ALA A 113 6.17 14.76 8.17
C ALA A 113 7.06 14.35 6.99
N SER A 114 7.81 13.25 7.08
CA SER A 114 8.71 12.79 6.02
C SER A 114 7.99 12.52 4.70
N TYR A 115 6.90 11.76 4.71
CA TYR A 115 6.16 11.45 3.48
C TYR A 115 5.46 12.67 2.89
N PHE A 116 4.88 13.53 3.74
CA PHE A 116 4.24 14.75 3.26
C PHE A 116 5.25 15.78 2.75
N VAL A 117 6.43 15.91 3.36
CA VAL A 117 7.51 16.78 2.86
C VAL A 117 7.91 16.42 1.44
N GLN A 118 8.09 15.14 1.15
CA GLN A 118 8.38 14.66 -0.20
C GLN A 118 7.26 15.02 -1.19
N ALA A 119 6.00 14.80 -0.79
CA ALA A 119 4.85 15.13 -1.62
C ALA A 119 4.71 16.65 -1.87
N LEU A 120 4.89 17.48 -0.84
CA LEU A 120 4.85 18.93 -0.94
C LEU A 120 5.99 19.46 -1.82
N PHE A 121 7.20 18.93 -1.67
CA PHE A 121 8.32 19.28 -2.52
C PHE A 121 8.04 18.97 -3.99
N CYS A 122 7.51 17.78 -4.29
CA CYS A 122 7.10 17.41 -5.65
C CYS A 122 5.99 18.31 -6.21
N LYS A 123 5.06 18.74 -5.36
CA LYS A 123 3.99 19.67 -5.74
C LYS A 123 4.55 21.06 -6.07
N ILE A 124 5.41 21.61 -5.22
CA ILE A 124 6.03 22.93 -5.41
C ILE A 124 6.88 22.98 -6.68
N THR A 125 7.61 21.90 -6.97
CA THR A 125 8.53 21.81 -8.11
C THR A 125 7.89 21.28 -9.38
N GLY A 126 6.62 20.89 -9.36
CA GLY A 126 5.93 20.30 -10.50
C GLY A 126 6.46 18.93 -10.92
N THR A 127 7.20 18.22 -10.07
CA THR A 127 7.82 16.93 -10.40
C THR A 127 7.00 15.70 -10.00
N GLY A 128 5.78 15.90 -9.47
CA GLY A 128 4.92 14.84 -8.93
C GLY A 128 4.78 13.60 -9.82
N ALA A 129 4.39 13.77 -11.09
CA ALA A 129 4.19 12.66 -12.02
C ALA A 129 5.49 11.87 -12.27
N ARG A 130 6.63 12.56 -12.43
CA ARG A 130 7.93 11.93 -12.64
C ARG A 130 8.38 11.15 -11.40
N CYS A 131 8.24 11.75 -10.21
CA CYS A 131 8.59 11.09 -8.95
C CYS A 131 7.72 9.87 -8.69
N GLN A 132 6.41 9.94 -8.95
CA GLN A 132 5.51 8.81 -8.87
C GLN A 132 5.93 7.68 -9.82
N HIS A 133 6.20 7.99 -11.09
CA HIS A 133 6.66 7.00 -12.06
C HIS A 133 7.97 6.33 -11.61
N SER A 134 8.94 7.09 -11.10
CA SER A 134 10.19 6.53 -10.57
C SER A 134 9.96 5.62 -9.36
N LEU A 135 9.04 5.96 -8.47
CA LEU A 135 8.68 5.13 -7.32
C LEU A 135 7.97 3.84 -7.73
N SER A 136 7.03 3.91 -8.68
CA SER A 136 6.37 2.72 -9.24
C SER A 136 7.37 1.77 -9.88
N ALA A 137 8.26 2.29 -10.74
CA ALA A 137 9.30 1.49 -11.38
C ALA A 137 10.30 0.87 -10.37
N ALA A 138 10.52 1.51 -9.22
CA ALA A 138 11.32 0.94 -8.15
C ALA A 138 10.56 -0.18 -7.40
N ALA A 139 9.26 0.01 -7.15
CA ALA A 139 8.40 -1.00 -6.52
C ALA A 139 8.23 -2.25 -7.40
N GLU A 140 8.15 -2.09 -8.73
CA GLU A 140 8.10 -3.18 -9.69
C GLU A 140 9.30 -4.15 -9.54
N LYS A 141 10.50 -3.63 -9.27
CA LYS A 141 11.71 -4.45 -9.09
C LYS A 141 11.63 -5.39 -7.89
N THR A 142 10.84 -5.04 -6.88
CA THR A 142 10.62 -5.85 -5.68
C THR A 142 9.27 -6.56 -5.70
N TYR A 143 8.52 -6.42 -6.81
CA TYR A 143 7.20 -7.01 -6.97
C TYR A 143 7.31 -8.50 -7.27
N CYS A 144 7.18 -9.32 -6.23
CA CYS A 144 7.14 -10.77 -6.35
C CYS A 144 6.16 -11.37 -5.35
N PHE A 145 5.80 -12.64 -5.57
CA PHE A 145 4.84 -13.35 -4.74
C PHE A 145 5.23 -13.34 -3.26
N GLU A 146 6.51 -13.57 -2.95
CA GLU A 146 7.01 -13.64 -1.58
C GLU A 146 6.89 -12.28 -0.87
N SER A 147 7.30 -11.21 -1.53
CA SER A 147 7.22 -9.84 -1.01
C SER A 147 5.77 -9.42 -0.74
N MET A 148 4.89 -9.63 -1.72
CA MET A 148 3.46 -9.27 -1.60
C MET A 148 2.75 -10.10 -0.54
N ARG A 149 3.04 -11.41 -0.49
CA ARG A 149 2.52 -12.31 0.55
C ARG A 149 2.95 -11.84 1.94
N ASN A 150 4.23 -11.57 2.15
CA ASN A 150 4.72 -11.17 3.46
C ASN A 150 4.13 -9.83 3.88
N MET A 151 4.01 -8.87 2.97
CA MET A 151 3.37 -7.59 3.21
C MET A 151 1.90 -7.74 3.64
N ILE A 152 1.08 -8.47 2.86
CA ILE A 152 -0.35 -8.57 3.14
C ILE A 152 -0.63 -9.38 4.42
N LEU A 153 0.11 -10.46 4.66
CA LEU A 153 -0.06 -11.29 5.85
C LEU A 153 0.38 -10.56 7.13
N GLN A 154 1.51 -9.84 7.10
CA GLN A 154 1.92 -9.02 8.24
C GLN A 154 0.91 -7.91 8.54
N PHE A 155 0.33 -7.30 7.51
CA PHE A 155 -0.69 -6.28 7.71
C PHE A 155 -1.96 -6.86 8.34
N GLN A 156 -2.38 -8.05 7.91
CA GLN A 156 -3.52 -8.80 8.47
C GLN A 156 -3.30 -9.28 9.90
N GLU A 157 -2.07 -9.67 10.22
CA GLU A 157 -1.69 -10.08 11.58
C GLU A 157 -1.66 -8.88 12.53
N ALA A 158 -1.14 -7.74 12.06
CA ALA A 158 -1.02 -6.53 12.87
C ALA A 158 -2.34 -5.76 13.02
N SER A 159 -3.30 -5.93 12.11
CA SER A 159 -4.52 -5.12 12.07
C SER A 159 -5.72 -5.87 11.46
N PRO A 160 -6.93 -5.74 12.04
CA PRO A 160 -8.15 -6.34 11.49
C PRO A 160 -8.68 -5.59 10.26
N TRP A 161 -8.00 -4.55 9.77
CA TRP A 161 -8.50 -3.64 8.74
C TRP A 161 -9.02 -4.35 7.49
N THR A 162 -8.26 -5.32 6.95
CA THR A 162 -8.68 -6.09 5.79
C THR A 162 -9.54 -7.29 6.17
N THR A 163 -9.22 -7.99 7.26
CA THR A 163 -9.92 -9.21 7.66
C THR A 163 -11.36 -8.93 8.10
N PHE A 164 -11.64 -7.76 8.67
CA PHE A 164 -13.00 -7.31 8.95
C PHE A 164 -13.86 -7.30 7.67
N GLY A 165 -13.33 -6.69 6.60
CA GLY A 165 -14.02 -6.65 5.30
C GLY A 165 -14.21 -8.05 4.70
N HIS A 166 -13.20 -8.93 4.83
CA HIS A 166 -13.28 -10.32 4.39
C HIS A 166 -14.36 -11.11 5.13
N VAL A 167 -14.40 -11.03 6.47
CA VAL A 167 -15.38 -11.76 7.29
C VAL A 167 -16.80 -11.25 7.02
N ALA A 168 -16.99 -9.93 6.98
CA ALA A 168 -18.30 -9.35 6.68
C ALA A 168 -18.76 -9.70 5.26
N GLY A 169 -17.86 -9.62 4.28
CA GLY A 169 -18.13 -9.98 2.89
C GLY A 169 -18.49 -11.46 2.73
N ASN A 170 -17.71 -12.35 3.35
CA ASN A 170 -17.97 -13.79 3.33
C ASN A 170 -19.32 -14.13 3.96
N GLY A 171 -19.68 -13.50 5.08
CA GLY A 171 -21.00 -13.69 5.70
C GLY A 171 -22.14 -13.31 4.76
N ALA A 172 -22.06 -12.13 4.14
CA ALA A 172 -23.08 -11.67 3.19
C ALA A 172 -23.15 -12.54 1.92
N LEU A 173 -22.01 -13.04 1.44
CA LEU A 173 -21.96 -13.98 0.31
C LEU A 173 -22.60 -15.32 0.67
N MET A 174 -22.30 -15.88 1.84
CA MET A 174 -22.88 -17.13 2.30
C MET A 174 -24.42 -17.05 2.41
N GLU A 175 -24.94 -15.94 2.93
CA GLU A 175 -26.39 -15.69 2.99
C GLU A 175 -27.00 -15.54 1.59
N ALA A 176 -26.41 -14.72 0.72
CA ALA A 176 -26.95 -14.45 -0.61
C ALA A 176 -26.91 -15.66 -1.56
N MET A 177 -25.98 -16.59 -1.33
CA MET A 177 -25.78 -17.79 -2.14
C MET A 177 -26.41 -19.05 -1.52
N GLU A 178 -27.20 -18.91 -0.44
CA GLU A 178 -27.82 -20.08 0.19
C GLU A 178 -28.73 -20.82 -0.81
N GLY A 179 -28.53 -22.14 -0.92
CA GLY A 179 -29.32 -23.03 -1.77
C GLY A 179 -28.88 -23.08 -3.24
N GLU A 180 -27.89 -22.28 -3.64
CA GLU A 180 -27.35 -22.29 -5.00
C GLU A 180 -26.38 -23.44 -5.19
N ALA A 181 -26.58 -24.25 -6.23
CA ALA A 181 -25.70 -25.39 -6.54
C ALA A 181 -24.39 -24.95 -7.22
N ARG A 182 -24.40 -23.78 -7.88
CA ARG A 182 -23.28 -23.26 -8.66
C ARG A 182 -23.17 -21.76 -8.43
N ILE A 183 -22.00 -21.31 -7.98
CA ILE A 183 -21.74 -19.92 -7.60
C ILE A 183 -20.61 -19.38 -8.49
N HIS A 184 -20.78 -18.18 -9.02
CA HIS A 184 -19.72 -17.41 -9.66
C HIS A 184 -19.42 -16.15 -8.87
N ILE A 185 -18.20 -16.00 -8.40
CA ILE A 185 -17.72 -14.81 -7.72
C ILE A 185 -16.74 -14.08 -8.62
N ILE A 186 -17.01 -12.80 -8.88
CA ILE A 186 -16.05 -11.86 -9.45
C ILE A 186 -15.38 -11.11 -8.31
N ASP A 187 -14.09 -11.36 -8.09
CA ASP A 187 -13.27 -10.65 -7.11
C ASP A 187 -12.51 -9.49 -7.75
N ILE A 188 -12.72 -8.31 -7.21
CA ILE A 188 -12.01 -7.09 -7.59
C ILE A 188 -11.38 -6.57 -6.30
N SER A 189 -10.16 -7.01 -6.02
CA SER A 189 -9.45 -6.66 -4.78
C SER A 189 -7.94 -6.58 -4.98
N SER A 190 -7.27 -5.85 -4.09
CA SER A 190 -5.81 -5.81 -3.97
C SER A 190 -5.28 -6.70 -2.83
N THR A 191 -6.09 -7.65 -2.35
CA THR A 191 -5.80 -8.45 -1.15
C THR A 191 -5.22 -9.82 -1.45
N PHE A 192 -4.75 -10.05 -2.69
CA PHE A 192 -4.11 -11.29 -3.14
C PHE A 192 -4.88 -12.56 -2.74
N CYS A 193 -6.21 -12.51 -2.87
CA CYS A 193 -7.12 -13.63 -2.60
C CYS A 193 -7.08 -14.19 -1.17
N THR A 194 -6.55 -13.43 -0.20
CA THR A 194 -6.50 -13.85 1.21
C THR A 194 -7.89 -14.04 1.84
N GLN A 195 -8.95 -13.48 1.25
CA GLN A 195 -10.34 -13.71 1.63
C GLN A 195 -10.79 -15.16 1.41
N TRP A 196 -10.41 -15.75 0.27
CA TRP A 196 -11.07 -16.92 -0.29
C TRP A 196 -10.79 -18.25 0.42
N PRO A 197 -9.64 -18.49 1.08
CA PRO A 197 -9.45 -19.68 1.90
C PRO A 197 -10.52 -19.86 2.98
N THR A 198 -10.84 -18.80 3.72
CA THR A 198 -11.89 -18.87 4.77
C THR A 198 -13.29 -19.04 4.19
N PHE A 199 -13.55 -18.52 2.99
CA PHE A 199 -14.81 -18.74 2.28
C PHE A 199 -14.95 -20.19 1.80
N LEU A 200 -13.88 -20.78 1.24
CA LEU A 200 -13.85 -22.18 0.83
C LEU A 200 -14.07 -23.13 2.02
N GLU A 201 -13.47 -22.83 3.17
CA GLU A 201 -13.71 -23.57 4.41
C GLU A 201 -15.17 -23.47 4.88
N ALA A 202 -15.75 -22.27 4.83
CA ALA A 202 -17.16 -22.07 5.17
C ALA A 202 -18.09 -22.84 4.21
N LEU A 203 -17.79 -22.90 2.91
CA LEU A 203 -18.54 -23.71 1.95
C LEU A 203 -18.45 -25.21 2.24
N ALA A 204 -17.25 -25.71 2.53
CA ALA A 204 -17.01 -27.14 2.77
C ALA A 204 -17.62 -27.66 4.08
N THR A 205 -17.86 -26.78 5.05
CA THR A 205 -18.40 -27.13 6.37
C THR A 205 -19.93 -27.01 6.48
N GLN A 206 -20.61 -26.59 5.41
CA GLN A 206 -22.07 -26.59 5.40
C GLN A 206 -22.62 -28.02 5.49
N THR A 207 -23.79 -28.18 6.10
CA THR A 207 -24.47 -29.49 6.26
C THR A 207 -25.11 -29.99 4.96
N LYS A 208 -25.18 -29.13 3.93
CA LYS A 208 -25.75 -29.39 2.60
C LYS A 208 -24.63 -29.83 1.64
N GLU A 209 -25.00 -30.21 0.43
CA GLU A 209 -24.05 -30.51 -0.64
C GLU A 209 -23.20 -29.26 -0.97
N THR A 210 -21.89 -29.43 -1.03
CA THR A 210 -20.94 -28.35 -1.34
C THR A 210 -21.15 -27.85 -2.77
N PRO A 211 -21.46 -26.56 -2.99
CA PRO A 211 -21.71 -26.06 -4.34
C PRO A 211 -20.42 -26.00 -5.15
N PHE A 212 -20.57 -26.01 -6.48
CA PHE A 212 -19.48 -25.65 -7.37
C PHE A 212 -19.20 -24.14 -7.27
N LEU A 213 -17.94 -23.78 -7.06
CA LEU A 213 -17.50 -22.39 -6.99
C LEU A 213 -16.59 -22.05 -8.17
N ARG A 214 -16.98 -21.03 -8.94
CA ARG A 214 -16.10 -20.36 -9.89
C ARG A 214 -15.65 -19.01 -9.32
N LEU A 215 -14.35 -18.77 -9.31
CA LEU A 215 -13.76 -17.49 -8.88
C LEU A 215 -13.03 -16.84 -10.04
N THR A 216 -13.46 -15.64 -10.42
CA THR A 216 -12.78 -14.80 -11.42
C THR A 216 -12.20 -13.58 -10.73
N THR A 217 -10.88 -13.47 -10.70
CA THR A 217 -10.20 -12.29 -10.13
C THR A 217 -9.82 -11.30 -11.24
N ILE A 218 -10.19 -10.04 -11.06
CA ILE A 218 -9.80 -8.94 -11.94
C ILE A 218 -8.59 -8.23 -11.33
N VAL A 219 -7.46 -8.28 -12.03
CA VAL A 219 -6.23 -7.57 -11.66
C VAL A 219 -6.19 -6.25 -12.43
N ILE A 220 -6.38 -5.15 -11.70
CA ILE A 220 -6.26 -3.79 -12.25
C ILE A 220 -4.80 -3.35 -12.13
N SER A 221 -4.02 -3.67 -13.14
CA SER A 221 -2.62 -3.26 -13.25
C SER A 221 -2.15 -3.41 -14.70
N PRO A 222 -1.38 -2.46 -15.24
CA PRO A 222 -0.74 -2.62 -16.55
C PRO A 222 0.45 -3.61 -16.51
N GLU A 223 0.90 -4.02 -15.31
CA GLU A 223 2.15 -4.76 -15.13
C GLU A 223 1.98 -6.28 -15.24
N GLU A 224 2.85 -6.93 -16.03
CA GLU A 224 2.86 -8.39 -16.18
C GLU A 224 3.28 -9.13 -14.89
N ALA A 225 4.07 -8.48 -14.03
CA ALA A 225 4.47 -9.01 -12.74
C ALA A 225 3.24 -9.28 -11.83
N ALA A 226 2.25 -8.38 -11.85
CA ALA A 226 0.99 -8.54 -11.12
C ALA A 226 0.23 -9.81 -11.54
N MET A 227 0.13 -10.05 -12.85
CA MET A 227 -0.48 -11.26 -13.39
C MET A 227 0.29 -12.52 -13.03
N THR A 228 1.62 -12.47 -13.06
CA THR A 228 2.47 -13.62 -12.68
C THR A 228 2.27 -14.00 -11.22
N VAL A 229 2.23 -13.00 -10.32
CA VAL A 229 1.94 -13.23 -8.89
C VAL A 229 0.53 -13.80 -8.71
N MET A 230 -0.48 -13.24 -9.38
CA MET A 230 -1.86 -13.72 -9.23
C MET A 230 -2.05 -15.16 -9.75
N LYS A 231 -1.38 -15.55 -10.84
CA LYS A 231 -1.38 -16.95 -11.30
C LYS A 231 -0.81 -17.90 -10.24
N GLN A 232 0.27 -17.51 -9.55
CA GLN A 232 0.84 -18.29 -8.45
C GLN A 232 -0.09 -18.39 -7.24
N VAL A 233 -0.86 -17.34 -6.95
CA VAL A 233 -1.91 -17.33 -5.92
C VAL A 233 -3.02 -18.31 -6.31
N MET A 234 -3.52 -18.26 -7.55
CA MET A 234 -4.60 -19.14 -8.03
C MET A 234 -4.24 -20.62 -7.96
N ILE A 235 -3.04 -21.02 -8.40
CA ILE A 235 -2.59 -22.42 -8.32
C ILE A 235 -2.67 -22.96 -6.87
N ARG A 236 -2.34 -22.12 -5.89
CA ARG A 236 -2.41 -22.50 -4.47
C ARG A 236 -3.85 -22.56 -3.98
N LEU A 237 -4.68 -21.62 -4.41
CA LEU A 237 -6.11 -21.61 -4.10
C LEU A 237 -6.82 -22.84 -4.69
N ASP A 238 -6.52 -23.23 -5.93
CA ASP A 238 -7.03 -24.46 -6.57
C ASP A 238 -6.63 -25.72 -5.79
N ARG A 239 -5.40 -25.77 -5.28
CA ARG A 239 -4.94 -26.88 -4.44
C ARG A 239 -5.68 -26.89 -3.10
N PHE A 240 -5.90 -25.72 -2.50
CA PHE A 240 -6.63 -25.59 -1.25
C PHE A 240 -8.11 -25.97 -1.40
N ALA A 241 -8.79 -25.52 -2.46
CA ALA A 241 -10.17 -25.90 -2.76
C ALA A 241 -10.33 -27.42 -2.90
N ARG A 242 -9.41 -28.08 -3.63
CA ARG A 242 -9.37 -29.55 -3.73
C ARG A 242 -9.16 -30.23 -2.38
N LEU A 243 -8.29 -29.69 -1.53
CA LEU A 243 -8.07 -30.21 -0.18
C LEU A 243 -9.34 -30.11 0.68
N MET A 244 -10.10 -29.03 0.53
CA MET A 244 -11.38 -28.82 1.21
C MET A 244 -12.55 -29.59 0.58
N GLY A 245 -12.34 -30.30 -0.53
CA GLY A 245 -13.41 -31.01 -1.24
C GLY A 245 -14.42 -30.09 -1.95
N VAL A 246 -14.03 -28.85 -2.26
CA VAL A 246 -14.89 -27.90 -2.98
C VAL A 246 -14.65 -28.04 -4.49
N PRO A 247 -15.68 -28.34 -5.31
CA PRO A 247 -15.58 -28.29 -6.76
C PRO A 247 -15.29 -26.84 -7.20
N PHE A 248 -14.14 -26.59 -7.82
CA PHE A 248 -13.61 -25.24 -7.98
C PHE A 248 -13.01 -24.97 -9.36
N GLU A 249 -13.29 -23.78 -9.90
CA GLU A 249 -12.70 -23.24 -11.13
C GLU A 249 -12.19 -21.82 -10.85
N SER A 250 -10.92 -21.54 -11.14
CA SER A 250 -10.35 -20.20 -11.00
C SER A 250 -9.95 -19.59 -12.34
N SER A 251 -10.13 -18.27 -12.46
CA SER A 251 -9.64 -17.50 -13.60
C SER A 251 -9.11 -16.13 -13.16
N VAL A 252 -8.14 -15.61 -13.92
CA VAL A 252 -7.56 -14.29 -13.70
C VAL A 252 -7.67 -13.49 -14.98
N ILE A 253 -8.21 -12.28 -14.88
CA ILE A 253 -8.35 -11.35 -16.00
C ILE A 253 -7.56 -10.08 -15.65
N GLN A 254 -6.69 -9.66 -16.56
CA GLN A 254 -6.02 -8.37 -16.44
C GLN A 254 -6.88 -7.27 -17.07
N GLN A 255 -6.97 -6.13 -16.41
CA GLN A 255 -7.57 -4.91 -16.95
C GLN A 255 -6.68 -3.70 -16.66
N PRO A 256 -6.55 -2.75 -17.59
CA PRO A 256 -5.84 -1.51 -17.32
C PRO A 256 -6.62 -0.61 -16.34
N ALA A 257 -7.95 -0.61 -16.46
CA ALA A 257 -8.87 0.23 -15.72
C ALA A 257 -10.20 -0.50 -15.54
N LEU A 258 -10.94 -0.23 -14.47
CA LEU A 258 -12.22 -0.91 -14.21
C LEU A 258 -13.36 -0.30 -15.03
N GLU A 259 -13.21 0.95 -15.43
CA GLU A 259 -14.10 1.73 -16.28
C GLU A 259 -14.29 1.11 -17.68
N ASP A 260 -13.33 0.31 -18.10
CA ASP A 260 -13.26 -0.38 -19.39
C ASP A 260 -13.67 -1.85 -19.30
N LEU A 261 -14.17 -2.29 -18.13
CA LEU A 261 -14.61 -3.67 -17.94
C LEU A 261 -15.79 -4.00 -18.85
N ASP A 262 -15.52 -4.86 -19.84
CA ASP A 262 -16.54 -5.53 -20.64
C ASP A 262 -17.08 -6.74 -19.87
N LEU A 263 -18.39 -6.96 -19.88
CA LEU A 263 -18.97 -8.16 -19.28
C LEU A 263 -18.69 -9.42 -20.12
N ALA A 264 -18.43 -9.26 -21.42
CA ALA A 264 -18.19 -10.40 -22.32
C ALA A 264 -16.95 -11.22 -21.93
N ILE A 265 -15.92 -10.56 -21.39
CA ILE A 265 -14.68 -11.23 -20.96
C ILE A 265 -14.85 -12.04 -19.66
N LEU A 266 -15.94 -11.84 -18.92
CA LEU A 266 -16.20 -12.52 -17.65
C LEU A 266 -16.79 -13.93 -17.83
N ASN A 267 -17.21 -14.26 -19.06
CA ASN A 267 -17.82 -15.54 -19.41
C ASN A 267 -18.95 -15.91 -18.42
N LEU A 268 -19.90 -14.99 -18.24
CA LEU A 268 -21.04 -15.18 -17.35
C LEU A 268 -21.89 -16.33 -17.87
N ARG A 269 -22.32 -17.22 -16.96
CA ARG A 269 -23.13 -18.41 -17.28
C ARG A 269 -24.48 -18.30 -16.60
N GLU A 270 -25.55 -18.66 -17.30
CA GLU A 270 -26.92 -18.54 -16.80
C GLU A 270 -27.27 -19.56 -15.69
N ASP A 271 -26.50 -20.64 -15.59
CA ASP A 271 -26.64 -21.73 -14.62
C ASP A 271 -25.90 -21.47 -13.30
N GLU A 272 -25.33 -20.28 -13.10
CA GLU A 272 -24.54 -19.92 -11.92
C GLU A 272 -25.09 -18.66 -11.24
N ALA A 273 -25.20 -18.68 -9.92
CA ALA A 273 -25.53 -17.49 -9.14
C ALA A 273 -24.33 -16.54 -9.06
N LEU A 274 -24.51 -15.32 -9.55
CA LEU A 274 -23.43 -14.34 -9.66
C LEU A 274 -23.33 -13.44 -8.40
N ALA A 275 -22.10 -13.28 -7.91
CA ALA A 275 -21.71 -12.28 -6.94
C ALA A 275 -20.56 -11.41 -7.45
N ILE A 276 -20.60 -10.11 -7.14
CA ILE A 276 -19.49 -9.19 -7.38
C ILE A 276 -18.96 -8.74 -6.03
N ASN A 277 -17.68 -8.99 -5.77
CA ASN A 277 -16.96 -8.60 -4.56
C ASN A 277 -15.96 -7.49 -4.92
N CYS A 278 -16.05 -6.34 -4.24
CA CYS A 278 -15.06 -5.28 -4.40
C CYS A 278 -14.52 -4.86 -3.04
N ILE A 279 -13.22 -5.02 -2.84
CA ILE A 279 -12.55 -4.65 -1.59
C ILE A 279 -11.53 -3.57 -1.89
N GLN A 280 -11.80 -2.36 -1.36
CA GLN A 280 -10.93 -1.20 -1.50
C GLN A 280 -10.61 -0.84 -2.96
N THR A 281 -11.46 -1.16 -3.93
CA THR A 281 -11.16 -0.85 -5.34
C THR A 281 -11.94 0.34 -5.89
N LEU A 282 -13.21 0.50 -5.50
CA LEU A 282 -14.09 1.53 -6.08
C LEU A 282 -13.61 2.97 -5.82
N HIS A 283 -12.80 3.19 -4.77
CA HIS A 283 -12.28 4.50 -4.42
C HIS A 283 -11.16 4.99 -5.36
N HIS A 284 -10.59 4.11 -6.20
CA HIS A 284 -9.63 4.49 -7.23
C HIS A 284 -10.29 5.04 -8.50
N ILE A 285 -11.60 4.83 -8.65
CA ILE A 285 -12.37 5.27 -9.82
C ILE A 285 -12.80 6.72 -9.61
N SER A 286 -12.54 7.55 -10.61
CA SER A 286 -12.89 8.97 -10.59
C SER A 286 -14.40 9.18 -10.44
N GLU A 287 -14.77 10.11 -9.56
CA GLU A 287 -16.14 10.63 -9.44
C GLU A 287 -16.37 11.86 -10.33
N VAL A 288 -15.29 12.47 -10.81
CA VAL A 288 -15.37 13.70 -11.60
C VAL A 288 -15.83 13.34 -13.00
N VAL A 289 -17.00 13.86 -13.36
CA VAL A 289 -17.48 13.89 -14.72
C VAL A 289 -16.57 14.84 -15.49
N ALA A 290 -15.91 14.35 -16.54
CA ALA A 290 -15.15 15.23 -17.42
C ALA A 290 -16.09 16.35 -17.91
N ALA A 291 -15.65 17.60 -17.79
CA ALA A 291 -16.39 18.75 -18.28
C ALA A 291 -16.39 18.72 -19.82
N ASP A 292 -17.29 17.92 -20.39
CA ASP A 292 -17.69 18.06 -21.78
C ASP A 292 -18.83 19.07 -21.81
N ASP A 293 -18.55 20.26 -22.37
CA ASP A 293 -19.45 21.41 -22.47
C ASP A 293 -20.79 21.12 -23.20
N ASN A 294 -21.00 19.90 -23.69
CA ASN A 294 -22.14 19.50 -24.52
C ASN A 294 -23.01 18.36 -23.97
N GLN A 295 -22.80 17.86 -22.74
CA GLN A 295 -23.65 16.79 -22.18
C GLN A 295 -24.16 17.13 -20.78
N GLN A 296 -25.44 17.51 -20.72
CA GLN A 296 -26.16 17.83 -19.47
C GLN A 296 -26.45 16.61 -18.57
N HIS A 297 -26.06 15.39 -18.97
CA HIS A 297 -26.34 14.14 -18.27
C HIS A 297 -25.21 13.08 -18.40
N SER A 298 -23.95 13.45 -18.25
CA SER A 298 -22.86 12.46 -18.19
C SER A 298 -22.77 11.82 -16.80
N CYS A 299 -22.82 10.48 -16.78
CA CYS A 299 -22.65 9.67 -15.57
C CYS A 299 -21.17 9.62 -15.16
N SER A 300 -20.85 9.63 -13.87
CA SER A 300 -19.45 9.52 -13.44
C SER A 300 -18.84 8.17 -13.88
N PRO A 301 -17.51 8.07 -14.04
CA PRO A 301 -16.87 6.78 -14.33
C PRO A 301 -17.23 5.69 -13.31
N ARG A 302 -17.37 6.05 -12.02
CA ARG A 302 -17.84 5.12 -10.99
C ARG A 302 -19.28 4.68 -11.23
N ASP A 303 -20.17 5.60 -11.59
CA ASP A 303 -21.55 5.22 -11.91
C ASP A 303 -21.63 4.30 -13.13
N LYS A 304 -20.79 4.52 -14.14
CA LYS A 304 -20.66 3.62 -15.30
C LYS A 304 -20.32 2.21 -14.83
N VAL A 305 -19.28 2.06 -14.00
CA VAL A 305 -18.89 0.74 -13.44
C VAL A 305 -20.02 0.10 -12.64
N LEU A 306 -20.68 0.86 -11.76
CA LEU A 306 -21.82 0.33 -10.98
C LEU A 306 -23.01 -0.04 -11.87
N SER A 307 -23.24 0.69 -12.97
CA SER A 307 -24.26 0.35 -13.95
C SER A 307 -23.92 -0.94 -14.71
N THR A 308 -22.66 -1.15 -15.06
CA THR A 308 -22.14 -2.40 -15.64
C THR A 308 -22.31 -3.57 -14.68
N PHE A 309 -22.02 -3.38 -13.39
CA PHE A 309 -22.27 -4.42 -12.38
C PHE A 309 -23.75 -4.77 -12.26
N ARG A 310 -24.65 -3.77 -12.33
CA ARG A 310 -26.09 -4.01 -12.28
C ARG A 310 -26.61 -4.71 -13.53
N SER A 311 -26.08 -4.40 -14.72
CA SER A 311 -26.51 -5.05 -15.96
C SER A 311 -26.12 -6.52 -16.02
N ALA A 312 -25.09 -6.93 -15.28
CA ALA A 312 -24.75 -8.34 -15.05
C ALA A 312 -25.75 -9.10 -14.16
N LYS A 313 -26.72 -8.41 -13.55
CA LYS A 313 -27.78 -8.96 -12.66
C LYS A 313 -27.26 -9.88 -11.54
N PRO A 314 -26.26 -9.47 -10.75
CA PRO A 314 -25.75 -10.26 -9.64
C PRO A 314 -26.79 -10.35 -8.52
N LYS A 315 -26.76 -11.46 -7.77
CA LYS A 315 -27.53 -11.58 -6.52
C LYS A 315 -27.04 -10.61 -5.45
N ILE A 316 -25.72 -10.38 -5.41
CA ILE A 316 -25.08 -9.45 -4.49
C ILE A 316 -23.93 -8.73 -5.19
N ALA A 317 -23.87 -7.41 -4.99
CA ALA A 317 -22.83 -6.55 -5.55
C ALA A 317 -22.59 -5.34 -4.63
N PRO A 318 -21.45 -4.66 -4.75
CA PRO A 318 -21.17 -3.45 -3.98
C PRO A 318 -22.17 -2.35 -4.31
N ARG A 319 -22.56 -1.57 -3.30
CA ARG A 319 -23.35 -0.36 -3.46
C ARG A 319 -22.52 0.85 -3.03
N ASP A 320 -22.70 1.97 -3.72
CA ASP A 320 -22.13 3.24 -3.26
C ASP A 320 -22.94 3.78 -2.09
N ARG A 321 -22.39 3.66 -0.86
CA ARG A 321 -23.01 4.18 0.36
C ARG A 321 -22.96 5.70 0.49
N ARG A 322 -22.17 6.43 -0.32
CA ARG A 322 -22.07 7.90 -0.18
C ARG A 322 -23.33 8.63 -0.61
N ARG A 323 -24.23 7.99 -1.37
CA ARG A 323 -25.56 8.55 -1.71
C ARG A 323 -26.61 8.39 -0.62
N GLU A 324 -26.36 7.59 0.43
CA GLU A 324 -27.29 7.44 1.56
C GLU A 324 -27.07 8.54 2.62
N PHE A 325 -25.87 9.12 2.71
CA PHE A 325 -25.53 10.15 3.70
C PHE A 325 -25.79 11.59 3.25
N THR A 326 -26.19 11.82 1.99
CA THR A 326 -26.62 13.16 1.52
C THR A 326 -28.04 13.54 1.97
N GLY A 327 -28.67 12.73 2.83
CA GLY A 327 -30.02 12.93 3.35
C GLY A 327 -30.12 13.25 4.84
N ILE A 328 -29.00 13.51 5.54
CA ILE A 328 -29.06 14.00 6.93
C ILE A 328 -28.91 15.53 6.90
N PRO A 329 -29.98 16.30 7.18
CA PRO A 329 -29.83 17.73 7.44
C PRO A 329 -29.10 17.88 8.79
N VAL A 330 -28.01 18.63 8.79
CA VAL A 330 -27.55 19.35 9.99
C VAL A 330 -27.42 20.81 9.62
#